data_AF-A0A939BEC4-F1
#
_entry.id   AF-A0A939BEC4-F1
#
_cell.length_a   1.000
_cell.length_b   1.000
_cell.length_c   1.000
_cell.angle_alpha   90.00
_cell.angle_beta   90.00
_cell.angle_gamma   90.00
#
_symmetry.space_group_name_H-M   'P 1'
#
loop_
_entity.id
_entity.type
_entity.pdbx_description
1 polymer ?
#
loop_
_entity_poly.entity_id
_entity_poly.type
_entity_poly.pdbx_seq_one_letter_code
_entity_poly.pdbx_strand_id
1 'polypeptide(L)'
;MTENKPKLTVIDGETLMDTRLEPTKFCIDTLLPQGITILGGAPKIGKSWWVLDICIRIAKGESVWGMPTTKGTTLYLCLEDTLRRVQERLCLITDDVPSNAFFATAAHTLAEGLCDEIYAFVKEHPDTVLVAIDTFQIVRNGGVDTSYGNDYDEIRQMKQLADELNISLLLVHHLRKQGDSDPLNKLSGTTGIVGAVDSVFVLDKSKRSENLATLVCTGRDIEHRQFELKFSNKDFLWEVKSDSREQPEKLLPPEMELLVQFMKEQKSFVGGNSEFVELFNRLTDREATVKGFKQMMNRWRYDLEALGVHYRDHRSNGTRLLEVKYIPSSAVGSDESAVSDETNSV
;
A
#
# COMPACT_ATOMS: atom_id res chain seq x y z
N MET A 1 9.98 39.85 -5.90
CA MET A 1 10.59 38.52 -5.93
C MET A 1 9.69 37.63 -6.75
N THR A 2 10.10 37.27 -7.97
CA THR A 2 9.34 36.37 -8.83
C THR A 2 9.41 34.97 -8.23
N GLU A 3 8.32 34.51 -7.63
CA GLU A 3 8.15 33.12 -7.20
C GLU A 3 8.50 32.20 -8.37
N ASN A 4 9.53 31.39 -8.17
CA ASN A 4 10.01 30.42 -9.14
C ASN A 4 8.97 29.29 -9.19
N LYS A 5 7.87 29.49 -9.95
CA LYS A 5 6.85 28.46 -10.14
C LYS A 5 7.55 27.18 -10.59
N PRO A 6 7.29 26.03 -9.93
CA PRO A 6 7.98 24.79 -10.26
C PRO A 6 7.79 24.52 -11.75
N LYS A 7 8.91 24.37 -12.47
CA LYS A 7 8.87 23.96 -13.88
C LYS A 7 8.20 22.60 -13.97
N LEU A 8 7.34 22.43 -14.96
CA LEU A 8 6.77 21.13 -15.30
C LEU A 8 7.92 20.12 -15.47
N THR A 9 7.95 19.13 -14.59
CA THR A 9 8.90 18.02 -14.69
C THR A 9 8.26 16.96 -15.57
N VAL A 10 8.87 16.69 -16.72
CA VAL A 10 8.41 15.66 -17.67
C VAL A 10 9.45 14.56 -17.75
N ILE A 11 8.99 13.32 -17.81
CA ILE A 11 9.79 12.15 -18.14
C ILE A 11 9.23 11.59 -19.44
N ASP A 12 10.10 11.29 -20.41
CA ASP A 12 9.65 10.67 -21.66
C ASP A 12 9.27 9.20 -21.41
N GLY A 13 8.31 8.69 -22.17
CA GLY A 13 7.77 7.35 -21.94
C GLY A 13 8.79 6.22 -22.13
N GLU A 14 9.84 6.43 -22.94
CA GLU A 14 10.93 5.48 -23.12
C GLU A 14 11.74 5.37 -21.82
N THR A 15 12.15 6.50 -21.26
CA THR A 15 12.85 6.55 -19.97
C THR A 15 11.97 6.01 -18.84
N LEU A 16 10.68 6.36 -18.77
CA LEU A 16 9.77 5.88 -17.72
C LEU A 16 9.64 4.35 -17.72
N MET A 17 9.49 3.73 -18.89
CA MET A 17 9.38 2.27 -19.02
C MET A 17 10.65 1.52 -18.60
N ASP A 18 11.81 2.17 -18.71
CA ASP A 18 13.10 1.59 -18.35
C ASP A 18 13.54 2.02 -16.91
N THR A 19 12.83 2.98 -16.29
CA THR A 19 13.14 3.47 -14.94
C THR A 19 12.72 2.46 -13.88
N ARG A 20 13.64 2.15 -12.95
CA ARG A 20 13.33 1.37 -11.76
C ARG A 20 12.60 2.27 -10.76
N LEU A 21 11.29 2.12 -10.69
CA LEU A 21 10.48 2.68 -9.61
C LEU A 21 10.46 1.69 -8.45
N GLU A 22 10.20 2.17 -7.24
CA GLU A 22 9.96 1.28 -6.11
C GLU A 22 8.53 0.73 -6.22
N PRO A 23 8.29 -0.54 -5.83
CA PRO A 23 6.95 -1.10 -5.84
C PRO A 23 6.07 -0.39 -4.82
N THR A 24 4.76 -0.30 -5.09
CA THR A 24 3.78 0.17 -4.12
C THR A 24 3.88 -0.67 -2.85
N LYS A 25 4.15 -0.02 -1.72
CA LYS A 25 4.21 -0.70 -0.42
C LYS A 25 2.82 -0.93 0.12
N PHE A 26 2.63 -2.02 0.86
CA PHE A 26 1.38 -2.36 1.51
C PHE A 26 1.58 -2.51 3.01
N CYS A 27 0.75 -1.83 3.82
CA CYS A 27 0.66 -2.09 5.26
C CYS A 27 0.08 -3.47 5.54
N ILE A 28 -0.97 -3.83 4.79
CA ILE A 28 -1.58 -5.16 4.77
C ILE A 28 -1.52 -5.61 3.32
N ASP A 29 -0.77 -6.68 3.07
CA ASP A 29 -0.49 -7.12 1.71
C ASP A 29 -1.79 -7.32 0.93
N THR A 30 -1.83 -6.82 -0.31
CA THR A 30 -2.98 -6.87 -1.23
C THR A 30 -4.28 -6.19 -0.77
N LEU A 31 -4.29 -5.55 0.40
CA LEU A 31 -5.48 -4.92 0.97
C LEU A 31 -5.28 -3.43 1.24
N LEU A 32 -4.27 -3.04 2.01
CA LEU A 32 -4.04 -1.66 2.44
C LEU A 32 -2.74 -1.12 1.84
N PRO A 33 -2.78 -0.48 0.66
CA PRO A 33 -1.61 0.13 0.04
C PRO A 33 -1.17 1.41 0.76
N GLN A 34 0.05 1.86 0.48
CA GLN A 34 0.52 3.21 0.75
C GLN A 34 -0.40 4.23 0.04
N GLY A 35 -0.51 5.44 0.59
CA GLY A 35 -1.42 6.47 0.12
C GLY A 35 -2.64 6.55 1.00
N ILE A 36 -3.73 7.13 0.47
CA ILE A 36 -4.91 7.44 1.28
C ILE A 36 -6.04 6.43 1.06
N THR A 37 -6.52 5.86 2.16
CA THR A 37 -7.65 4.92 2.18
C THR A 37 -8.78 5.50 3.03
N ILE A 38 -10.02 5.41 2.54
CA ILE A 38 -11.20 5.74 3.35
C ILE A 38 -11.93 4.48 3.80
N LEU A 39 -12.25 4.38 5.08
CA LEU A 39 -13.13 3.37 5.65
C LEU A 39 -14.50 3.98 5.97
N GLY A 40 -15.44 3.81 5.05
CA GLY A 40 -16.83 4.20 5.22
C GLY A 40 -17.68 3.12 5.89
N GLY A 41 -18.69 3.57 6.63
CA GLY A 41 -19.77 2.70 7.10
C GLY A 41 -20.67 3.44 8.07
N ALA A 42 -21.86 2.90 8.35
CA ALA A 42 -22.76 3.49 9.33
C ALA A 42 -22.09 3.64 10.72
N PRO A 43 -22.52 4.60 11.56
CA PRO A 43 -22.01 4.73 12.92
C PRO A 43 -22.21 3.45 13.74
N LYS A 44 -21.25 3.16 14.63
CA LYS A 44 -21.32 2.06 15.62
C LYS A 44 -21.45 0.64 15.05
N ILE A 45 -21.00 0.41 13.81
CA ILE A 45 -21.03 -0.94 13.20
C ILE A 45 -19.77 -1.76 13.47
N GLY A 46 -18.71 -1.17 14.03
CA GLY A 46 -17.45 -1.88 14.33
C GLY A 46 -16.22 -1.46 13.53
N LYS A 47 -16.24 -0.29 12.86
CA LYS A 47 -15.09 0.28 12.14
C LYS A 47 -13.88 0.48 13.06
N SER A 48 -14.08 1.17 14.19
CA SER A 48 -13.04 1.48 15.17
C SER A 48 -12.40 0.23 15.78
N TRP A 49 -13.15 -0.88 15.88
CA TRP A 49 -12.61 -2.17 16.32
C TRP A 49 -11.67 -2.77 15.29
N TRP A 50 -12.02 -2.70 14.01
CA TRP A 50 -11.14 -3.15 12.94
C TRP A 50 -9.88 -2.28 12.83
N VAL A 51 -10.02 -0.95 12.92
CA VAL A 51 -8.87 -0.04 12.89
C VAL A 51 -7.92 -0.29 14.07
N LEU A 52 -8.47 -0.51 15.28
CA LEU A 52 -7.68 -0.84 16.45
C LEU A 52 -6.89 -2.15 16.27
N ASP A 53 -7.56 -3.21 15.80
CA ASP A 53 -6.96 -4.52 15.55
C ASP A 53 -5.80 -4.44 14.53
N ILE A 54 -6.02 -3.79 13.37
CA ILE A 54 -4.96 -3.68 12.37
C ILE A 54 -3.78 -2.83 12.85
N CYS A 55 -4.00 -1.76 13.63
CA CYS A 55 -2.90 -0.95 14.16
C CYS A 55 -1.99 -1.78 15.08
N ILE A 56 -2.58 -2.66 15.91
CA ILE A 56 -1.82 -3.56 16.78
C ILE A 56 -1.09 -4.63 15.98
N ARG A 57 -1.80 -5.33 15.07
CA ARG A 57 -1.20 -6.41 14.26
C ARG A 57 -0.06 -5.90 13.38
N ILE A 58 -0.23 -4.76 12.73
CA ILE A 58 0.82 -4.13 11.90
C ILE A 58 2.02 -3.75 12.77
N ALA A 59 1.81 -3.15 13.94
CA ALA A 59 2.89 -2.82 14.86
C ALA A 59 3.68 -4.06 15.33
N LYS A 60 2.99 -5.19 15.52
CA LYS A 60 3.62 -6.49 15.85
C LYS A 60 4.28 -7.17 14.64
N GLY A 61 3.85 -6.89 13.42
CA GLY A 61 4.18 -7.66 12.22
C GLY A 61 3.37 -8.96 12.10
N GLU A 62 2.20 -9.02 12.73
CA GLU A 62 1.27 -10.14 12.65
C GLU A 62 0.38 -10.02 11.42
N SER A 63 -0.03 -11.15 10.87
CA SER A 63 -0.90 -11.18 9.70
C SER A 63 -2.34 -10.72 10.02
N VAL A 64 -2.96 -10.02 9.08
CA VAL A 64 -4.38 -9.65 9.12
C VAL A 64 -5.13 -10.58 8.18
N TRP A 65 -5.99 -11.44 8.73
CA TRP A 65 -6.76 -12.42 7.95
C TRP A 65 -5.92 -13.30 7.01
N GLY A 66 -4.71 -13.68 7.47
CA GLY A 66 -3.77 -14.48 6.69
C GLY A 66 -2.91 -13.68 5.69
N MET A 67 -3.17 -12.38 5.52
CA MET A 67 -2.33 -11.49 4.72
C MET A 67 -1.14 -10.98 5.55
N PRO A 68 0.10 -11.10 5.06
CA PRO A 68 1.27 -10.51 5.71
C PRO A 68 1.11 -9.01 5.93
N THR A 69 1.77 -8.48 6.95
CA THR A 69 1.83 -7.04 7.22
C THR A 69 3.27 -6.53 7.14
N THR A 70 3.42 -5.28 6.71
CA THR A 70 4.71 -4.59 6.83
C THR A 70 4.84 -4.06 8.25
N LYS A 71 5.69 -4.69 9.06
CA LYS A 71 5.92 -4.26 10.43
C LYS A 71 6.49 -2.85 10.47
N GLY A 72 5.92 -1.99 11.30
CA GLY A 72 6.41 -0.63 11.53
C GLY A 72 5.57 0.10 12.57
N THR A 73 5.94 1.34 12.87
CA THR A 73 5.21 2.18 13.83
C THR A 73 3.80 2.50 13.32
N THR A 74 2.81 2.47 14.21
CA THR A 74 1.42 2.87 13.92
C THR A 74 0.99 4.01 14.83
N LEU A 75 0.26 4.97 14.27
CA LEU A 75 -0.39 6.05 15.02
C LEU A 75 -1.90 5.98 14.80
N TYR A 76 -2.66 5.86 15.88
CA TYR A 76 -4.11 5.86 15.84
C TYR A 76 -4.68 7.07 16.58
N LEU A 77 -5.26 8.01 15.82
CA LEU A 77 -6.03 9.14 16.33
C LEU A 77 -7.48 8.70 16.61
N CYS A 78 -7.74 8.25 17.84
CA CYS A 78 -9.03 7.81 18.37
C CYS A 78 -9.87 9.00 18.88
N LEU A 79 -10.26 9.91 17.99
CA LEU A 79 -10.79 11.23 18.33
C LEU A 79 -12.22 11.22 18.91
N GLU A 80 -12.97 10.14 18.71
CA GLU A 80 -14.30 9.95 19.33
C GLU A 80 -14.27 9.22 20.69
N ASP A 81 -13.09 8.74 21.10
CA ASP A 81 -12.90 7.97 22.32
C ASP A 81 -12.13 8.74 23.39
N THR A 82 -12.27 8.32 24.64
CA THR A 82 -11.42 8.78 25.74
C THR A 82 -10.26 7.81 25.94
N LEU A 83 -9.17 8.26 26.57
CA LEU A 83 -8.02 7.37 26.89
C LEU A 83 -8.46 6.12 27.65
N ARG A 84 -9.38 6.28 28.62
CA ARG A 84 -9.96 5.15 29.36
C ARG A 84 -10.64 4.15 28.43
N ARG A 85 -11.42 4.63 27.46
CA ARG A 85 -12.12 3.74 26.52
C ARG A 85 -11.13 3.04 25.58
N VAL A 86 -10.10 3.75 25.10
CA VAL A 86 -9.02 3.13 24.30
C VAL A 86 -8.33 2.03 25.11
N GLN A 87 -7.96 2.31 26.36
CA GLN A 87 -7.37 1.32 27.27
C GLN A 87 -8.27 0.10 27.46
N GLU A 88 -9.56 0.31 27.77
CA GLU A 88 -10.54 -0.77 27.94
C GLU A 88 -10.64 -1.65 26.68
N ARG A 89 -10.59 -1.05 25.48
CA ARG A 89 -10.61 -1.80 24.21
C ARG A 89 -9.32 -2.57 23.96
N LEU A 90 -8.16 -2.00 24.27
CA LEU A 90 -6.87 -2.68 24.14
C LEU A 90 -6.84 -3.95 24.98
N CYS A 91 -7.27 -3.87 26.24
CA CYS A 91 -7.38 -5.02 27.14
C CYS A 91 -8.33 -6.13 26.64
N LEU A 92 -9.22 -5.83 25.70
CA LEU A 92 -10.15 -6.83 25.14
C LEU A 92 -9.57 -7.57 23.93
N ILE A 93 -8.67 -6.93 23.17
CA ILE A 93 -8.17 -7.49 21.90
C ILE A 93 -6.74 -8.02 22.00
N THR A 94 -5.97 -7.60 23.02
CA THR A 94 -4.58 -8.01 23.16
C THR A 94 -4.08 -7.98 24.59
N ASP A 95 -3.26 -8.96 24.95
CA ASP A 95 -2.58 -9.02 26.26
C ASP A 95 -1.28 -8.20 26.29
N ASP A 96 -0.75 -7.84 25.12
CA ASP A 96 0.51 -7.12 24.96
C ASP A 96 0.37 -6.06 23.88
N VAL A 97 0.50 -4.79 24.26
CA VAL A 97 0.46 -3.66 23.32
C VAL A 97 1.91 -3.34 22.94
N PRO A 98 2.27 -3.42 21.65
CA PRO A 98 3.65 -3.25 21.25
C PRO A 98 4.09 -1.78 21.43
N SER A 99 5.37 -1.56 21.75
CA SER A 99 5.93 -0.22 22.06
C SER A 99 5.87 0.77 20.90
N ASN A 100 5.65 0.28 19.68
CA ASN A 100 5.55 1.06 18.45
C ASN A 100 4.09 1.27 17.98
N ALA A 101 3.10 1.00 18.84
CA ALA A 101 1.71 1.40 18.61
C ALA A 101 1.36 2.62 19.48
N PHE A 102 1.10 3.76 18.83
CA PHE A 102 0.80 5.03 19.49
C PHE A 102 -0.67 5.41 19.32
N PHE A 103 -1.23 6.06 20.34
CA PHE A 103 -2.64 6.46 20.37
C PHE A 103 -2.77 7.90 20.82
N ALA A 104 -3.65 8.65 20.18
CA ALA A 104 -4.05 9.99 20.62
C ALA A 104 -5.57 10.12 20.58
N THR A 105 -6.15 10.82 21.56
CA THR A 105 -7.61 11.07 21.64
C THR A 105 -7.97 12.53 21.36
N ALA A 106 -6.98 13.32 20.92
CA ALA A 106 -7.11 14.70 20.49
C ALA A 106 -6.06 14.95 19.41
N ALA A 107 -6.40 15.81 18.47
CA ALA A 107 -5.52 16.30 17.41
C ALA A 107 -6.06 17.65 16.93
N HIS A 108 -5.21 18.44 16.28
CA HIS A 108 -5.66 19.66 15.62
C HIS A 108 -6.53 19.34 14.40
N THR A 109 -7.33 20.31 13.96
CA THR A 109 -7.96 20.25 12.63
C THR A 109 -6.95 20.49 11.51
N LEU A 110 -7.34 20.24 10.26
CA LEU A 110 -6.50 20.51 9.09
C LEU A 110 -6.04 21.98 9.02
N ALA A 111 -6.90 22.93 9.37
CA ALA A 111 -6.60 24.36 9.41
C ALA A 111 -5.72 24.75 10.59
N GLU A 112 -5.74 23.97 11.67
CA GLU A 112 -4.97 24.23 12.88
C GLU A 112 -3.59 23.53 12.88
N GLY A 113 -3.26 22.77 11.84
CA GLY A 113 -1.92 22.19 11.66
C GLY A 113 -1.81 20.68 11.86
N LEU A 114 -2.89 19.91 11.70
CA LEU A 114 -2.84 18.44 11.79
C LEU A 114 -1.74 17.80 10.93
N CYS A 115 -1.55 18.29 9.70
CA CYS A 115 -0.53 17.75 8.81
C CYS A 115 0.89 17.92 9.38
N ASP A 116 1.15 19.05 10.06
CA ASP A 116 2.43 19.32 10.70
C ASP A 116 2.65 18.41 11.92
N GLU A 117 1.59 18.10 12.68
CA GLU A 117 1.65 17.13 13.80
C GLU A 117 2.01 15.73 13.30
N ILE A 118 1.35 15.27 12.24
CA ILE A 118 1.64 13.95 11.64
C ILE A 118 3.06 13.94 11.08
N TYR A 119 3.49 14.99 10.40
CA TYR A 119 4.86 15.12 9.90
C TYR A 119 5.89 15.05 11.04
N ALA A 120 5.65 15.79 12.13
CA ALA A 120 6.52 15.78 13.30
C ALA A 120 6.59 14.39 13.94
N PHE A 121 5.45 13.70 14.07
CA PHE A 121 5.40 12.34 14.58
C PHE A 121 6.20 11.37 13.70
N VAL A 122 5.99 11.37 12.38
CA VAL A 122 6.72 10.49 11.46
C VAL A 122 8.22 10.81 11.44
N LYS A 123 8.59 12.07 11.65
CA LYS A 123 9.99 12.46 11.81
C LYS A 123 10.62 11.88 13.08
N GLU A 124 9.87 11.80 14.19
CA GLU A 124 10.31 11.17 15.44
C GLU A 124 10.32 9.64 15.34
N HIS A 125 9.39 9.07 14.55
CA HIS A 125 9.22 7.64 14.32
C HIS A 125 9.35 7.30 12.82
N PRO A 126 10.58 7.28 12.26
CA PRO A 126 10.80 7.15 10.82
C PRO A 126 10.39 5.79 10.23
N ASP A 127 10.13 4.78 11.07
CA ASP A 127 9.59 3.49 10.68
C ASP A 127 8.04 3.47 10.67
N THR A 128 7.38 4.62 10.75
CA THR A 128 5.92 4.71 10.68
C THR A 128 5.42 4.19 9.34
N VAL A 129 4.45 3.27 9.39
CA VAL A 129 3.83 2.68 8.19
C VAL A 129 2.36 3.07 8.08
N LEU A 130 1.66 3.26 9.20
CA LEU A 130 0.23 3.53 9.24
C LEU A 130 -0.10 4.69 10.18
N VAL A 131 -0.86 5.66 9.67
CA VAL A 131 -1.58 6.65 10.47
C VAL A 131 -3.08 6.46 10.23
N ALA A 132 -3.87 6.27 11.29
CA ALA A 132 -5.31 6.11 11.21
C ALA A 132 -6.03 7.25 11.95
N ILE A 133 -7.08 7.80 11.34
CA ILE A 133 -7.87 8.91 11.88
C ILE A 133 -9.33 8.49 12.04
N ASP A 134 -9.77 8.30 13.28
CA ASP A 134 -11.14 7.91 13.63
C ASP A 134 -11.83 8.95 14.54
N THR A 135 -12.68 9.85 14.02
CA THR A 135 -13.15 9.96 12.63
C THR A 135 -12.53 11.15 11.90
N PHE A 136 -12.42 11.02 10.57
CA PHE A 136 -12.00 12.14 9.71
C PHE A 136 -12.88 13.37 9.93
N GLN A 137 -14.17 13.19 10.21
CA GLN A 137 -15.12 14.29 10.42
C GLN A 137 -14.71 15.27 11.52
N ILE A 138 -13.96 14.83 12.54
CA ILE A 138 -13.50 15.68 13.66
C ILE A 138 -12.36 16.60 13.24
N VAL A 139 -11.46 16.14 12.37
CA VAL A 139 -10.28 16.92 11.96
C VAL A 139 -10.54 17.83 10.77
N ARG A 140 -11.70 17.70 10.13
CA ARG A 140 -12.12 18.60 9.05
C ARG A 140 -12.28 20.02 9.57
N ASN A 141 -12.13 20.98 8.67
CA ASN A 141 -12.28 22.39 9.02
C ASN A 141 -13.76 22.68 9.29
N GLY A 142 -14.13 22.65 10.57
CA GLY A 142 -15.49 22.90 11.00
C GLY A 142 -15.95 24.31 10.64
N GLY A 143 -16.78 24.44 9.58
CA GLY A 143 -17.73 25.54 9.48
C GLY A 143 -17.73 26.47 8.28
N VAL A 144 -17.03 26.21 7.16
CA VAL A 144 -17.03 27.18 6.04
C VAL A 144 -17.82 26.74 4.81
N ASP A 145 -17.82 25.46 4.42
CA ASP A 145 -18.71 24.94 3.39
C ASP A 145 -18.55 23.42 3.32
N THR A 146 -19.62 22.64 3.49
CA THR A 146 -19.63 21.20 3.16
C THR A 146 -19.85 20.99 1.67
N SER A 147 -19.22 21.82 0.85
CA SER A 147 -19.28 21.72 -0.60
C SER A 147 -18.34 20.61 -1.09
N TYR A 148 -18.70 20.01 -2.21
CA TYR A 148 -17.90 18.97 -2.87
C TYR A 148 -16.44 19.43 -3.13
N GLY A 149 -16.22 20.72 -3.38
CA GLY A 149 -14.87 21.27 -3.61
C GLY A 149 -14.00 21.24 -2.36
N ASN A 150 -14.57 21.59 -1.20
CA ASN A 150 -13.84 21.57 0.07
C ASN A 150 -13.48 20.13 0.50
N ASP A 151 -14.38 19.17 0.28
CA ASP A 151 -14.09 17.73 0.46
C ASP A 151 -12.85 17.31 -0.33
N TYR A 152 -12.74 17.77 -1.59
CA TYR A 152 -11.65 17.41 -2.48
C TYR A 152 -10.31 18.02 -2.03
N ASP A 153 -10.30 19.30 -1.65
CA ASP A 153 -9.09 20.00 -1.21
C ASP A 153 -8.54 19.42 0.11
N GLU A 154 -9.41 19.12 1.07
CA GLU A 154 -9.02 18.48 2.34
C GLU A 154 -8.40 17.08 2.10
N ILE A 155 -9.00 16.28 1.24
CA ILE A 155 -8.46 14.95 0.88
C ILE A 155 -7.16 15.08 0.09
N ARG A 156 -7.05 16.07 -0.80
CA ARG A 156 -5.83 16.33 -1.56
C ARG A 156 -4.66 16.69 -0.64
N GLN A 157 -4.88 17.53 0.38
CA GLN A 157 -3.87 17.86 1.37
C GLN A 157 -3.38 16.61 2.11
N MET A 158 -4.30 15.75 2.53
CA MET A 158 -3.99 14.50 3.21
C MET A 158 -3.29 13.48 2.30
N LYS A 159 -3.67 13.44 1.02
CA LYS A 159 -2.99 12.60 0.02
C LYS A 159 -1.54 13.04 -0.18
N GLN A 160 -1.30 14.34 -0.35
CA GLN A 160 0.05 14.89 -0.49
C GLN A 160 0.93 14.49 0.71
N LEU A 161 0.39 14.61 1.92
CA LEU A 161 1.08 14.19 3.14
C LEU A 161 1.44 12.69 3.12
N ALA A 162 0.49 11.81 2.77
CA ALA A 162 0.73 10.37 2.70
C ALA A 162 1.78 10.00 1.63
N ASP A 163 1.71 10.64 0.46
CA ASP A 163 2.64 10.44 -0.65
C ASP A 163 4.06 10.93 -0.26
N GLU A 164 4.19 12.09 0.39
CA GLU A 164 5.47 12.65 0.85
C GLU A 164 6.13 11.81 1.96
N LEU A 165 5.33 11.36 2.94
CA LEU A 165 5.81 10.58 4.09
C LEU A 165 5.99 9.09 3.78
N ASN A 166 5.53 8.65 2.62
CA ASN A 166 5.50 7.25 2.20
C ASN A 166 4.78 6.29 3.17
N ILE A 167 3.62 6.72 3.70
CA ILE A 167 2.81 5.96 4.66
C ILE A 167 1.43 5.60 4.09
N SER A 168 0.76 4.64 4.73
CA SER A 168 -0.68 4.46 4.58
C SER A 168 -1.42 5.39 5.54
N LEU A 169 -2.37 6.15 5.01
CA LEU A 169 -3.24 7.04 5.79
C LEU A 169 -4.69 6.54 5.70
N LEU A 170 -5.22 6.03 6.81
CA LEU A 170 -6.56 5.47 6.89
C LEU A 170 -7.54 6.45 7.55
N LEU A 171 -8.50 6.94 6.77
CA LEU A 171 -9.52 7.87 7.23
C LEU A 171 -10.83 7.14 7.52
N VAL A 172 -11.31 7.16 8.77
CA VAL A 172 -12.61 6.60 9.10
C VAL A 172 -13.70 7.64 8.85
N HIS A 173 -14.71 7.25 8.07
CA HIS A 173 -15.81 8.12 7.69
C HIS A 173 -17.17 7.49 8.03
N HIS A 174 -18.07 8.32 8.56
CA HIS A 174 -19.40 7.90 8.96
C HIS A 174 -20.40 8.14 7.83
N LEU A 175 -21.00 7.06 7.32
CA LEU A 175 -22.01 7.17 6.26
C LEU A 175 -23.37 7.51 6.85
N ARG A 176 -24.05 8.45 6.18
CA ARG A 176 -25.46 8.73 6.43
C ARG A 176 -26.31 7.60 5.84
N LYS A 177 -27.44 7.31 6.48
CA LYS A 177 -28.42 6.35 5.94
C LYS A 177 -29.13 6.96 4.74
N GLN A 178 -28.60 6.78 3.55
CA GLN A 178 -29.36 6.96 2.31
C GLN A 178 -29.76 5.57 1.80
N GLY A 179 -30.98 5.47 1.25
CA GLY A 179 -31.65 4.21 0.90
C GLY A 179 -31.09 3.50 -0.34
N ASP A 180 -29.82 3.69 -0.67
CA ASP A 180 -29.18 2.98 -1.78
C ASP A 180 -28.83 1.54 -1.35
N SER A 181 -29.00 0.60 -2.26
CA SER A 181 -28.64 -0.81 -2.04
C SER A 181 -27.14 -1.05 -2.18
N ASP A 182 -26.45 -0.25 -2.99
CA ASP A 182 -25.02 -0.42 -3.25
C ASP A 182 -24.19 0.31 -2.16
N PRO A 183 -23.38 -0.43 -1.36
CA PRO A 183 -22.53 0.17 -0.33
C PRO A 183 -21.57 1.24 -0.84
N LEU A 184 -21.05 1.09 -2.07
CA LEU A 184 -20.15 2.07 -2.68
C LEU A 184 -20.90 3.33 -3.08
N ASN A 185 -22.15 3.22 -3.53
CA ASN A 185 -22.99 4.38 -3.83
C ASN A 185 -23.44 5.13 -2.59
N LYS A 186 -23.58 4.45 -1.44
CA LYS A 186 -23.77 5.13 -0.14
C LYS A 186 -22.60 6.06 0.23
N LEU A 187 -21.40 5.77 -0.30
CA LEU A 187 -20.19 6.60 -0.15
C LEU A 187 -20.06 7.66 -1.24
N SER A 188 -20.35 7.29 -2.50
CA SER A 188 -20.18 8.17 -3.66
C SER A 188 -21.29 9.22 -3.80
N GLY A 189 -22.50 8.96 -3.28
CA GLY A 189 -23.71 9.72 -3.59
C GLY A 189 -23.75 11.18 -3.11
N THR A 190 -22.79 11.63 -2.30
CA THR A 190 -22.79 13.02 -1.78
C THR A 190 -21.41 13.64 -1.53
N THR A 191 -20.29 12.95 -1.77
CA THR A 191 -18.96 13.46 -1.38
C THR A 191 -17.92 13.36 -2.50
N GLY A 192 -17.07 14.37 -2.64
CA GLY A 192 -15.91 14.34 -3.55
C GLY A 192 -14.76 13.46 -3.07
N ILE A 193 -14.94 12.88 -1.89
CA ILE A 193 -13.95 12.13 -1.14
C ILE A 193 -13.57 10.84 -1.86
N VAL A 194 -14.56 10.06 -2.33
CA VAL A 194 -14.33 8.77 -3.00
C VAL A 194 -13.48 8.89 -4.27
N GLY A 195 -13.68 9.96 -5.04
CA GLY A 195 -12.90 10.19 -6.28
C GLY A 195 -11.46 10.66 -6.02
N ALA A 196 -11.18 11.16 -4.82
CA ALA A 196 -9.90 11.76 -4.47
C ALA A 196 -8.96 10.80 -3.71
N VAL A 197 -9.49 9.71 -3.16
CA VAL A 197 -8.69 8.69 -2.44
C VAL A 197 -8.12 7.61 -3.36
N ASP A 198 -7.08 6.93 -2.90
CA ASP A 198 -6.45 5.83 -3.64
C ASP A 198 -7.20 4.51 -3.43
N SER A 199 -7.77 4.30 -2.24
CA SER A 199 -8.59 3.11 -1.92
C SER A 199 -9.82 3.44 -1.06
N VAL A 200 -10.87 2.65 -1.22
CA VAL A 200 -12.16 2.81 -0.58
C VAL A 200 -12.60 1.49 0.01
N PHE A 201 -12.83 1.48 1.32
CA PHE A 201 -13.39 0.38 2.07
C PHE A 201 -14.77 0.75 2.59
N VAL A 202 -15.74 -0.16 2.45
CA VAL A 202 -17.10 0.01 2.94
C VAL A 202 -17.46 -1.16 3.81
N LEU A 203 -17.62 -0.91 5.11
CA LEU A 203 -18.18 -1.88 6.03
C LEU A 203 -19.70 -1.69 6.06
N ASP A 204 -20.44 -2.69 5.58
CA ASP A 204 -21.90 -2.69 5.58
C ASP A 204 -22.44 -3.84 6.46
N LYS A 205 -23.41 -3.51 7.32
CA LYS A 205 -24.06 -4.46 8.22
C LYS A 205 -25.52 -4.61 7.77
N SER A 206 -25.75 -5.48 6.79
CA SER A 206 -27.04 -5.67 6.11
C SER A 206 -28.20 -6.01 7.06
N LYS A 207 -27.91 -6.68 8.19
CA LYS A 207 -28.85 -6.86 9.32
C LYS A 207 -28.12 -6.65 10.65
N ARG A 208 -28.49 -5.62 11.41
CA ARG A 208 -27.87 -5.28 12.71
C ARG A 208 -27.84 -6.44 13.72
N SER A 209 -28.73 -7.42 13.57
CA SER A 209 -28.97 -8.52 14.51
C SER A 209 -28.01 -9.71 14.41
N GLU A 210 -27.19 -9.85 13.37
CA GLU A 210 -26.49 -11.13 13.10
C GLU A 210 -24.96 -11.11 13.30
N ASN A 211 -24.37 -10.00 13.78
CA ASN A 211 -22.90 -9.81 13.85
C ASN A 211 -22.15 -10.04 12.52
N LEU A 212 -22.87 -10.24 11.42
CA LEU A 212 -22.33 -10.36 10.08
C LEU A 212 -22.23 -8.99 9.43
N ALA A 213 -21.15 -8.75 8.69
CA ALA A 213 -20.98 -7.56 7.86
C ALA A 213 -20.20 -7.92 6.60
N THR A 214 -20.42 -7.17 5.53
CA THR A 214 -19.63 -7.27 4.32
C THR A 214 -18.67 -6.09 4.28
N LEU A 215 -17.37 -6.35 4.11
CA LEU A 215 -16.37 -5.32 3.82
C LEU A 215 -16.07 -5.34 2.33
N VAL A 216 -16.49 -4.29 1.62
CA VAL A 216 -16.20 -4.09 0.19
C VAL A 216 -14.98 -3.20 0.06
N CYS A 217 -13.96 -3.64 -0.67
CA CYS A 217 -12.71 -2.93 -0.89
C CYS A 217 -12.49 -2.72 -2.39
N THR A 218 -12.05 -1.53 -2.78
CA THR A 218 -11.67 -1.21 -4.18
C THR A 218 -10.72 -0.02 -4.19
N GLY A 219 -9.84 0.07 -5.19
CA GLY A 219 -8.86 1.15 -5.27
C GLY A 219 -8.05 1.13 -6.55
N ARG A 220 -7.07 2.04 -6.64
CA ARG A 220 -6.16 2.15 -7.78
C ARG A 220 -5.12 1.03 -7.80
N ASP A 221 -4.64 0.66 -6.61
CA ASP A 221 -3.59 -0.34 -6.41
C ASP A 221 -4.14 -1.69 -5.90
N ILE A 222 -5.45 -1.79 -5.66
CA ILE A 222 -6.11 -3.01 -5.19
C ILE A 222 -7.29 -3.39 -6.08
N GLU A 223 -7.50 -4.68 -6.25
CA GLU A 223 -8.65 -5.21 -6.96
C GLU A 223 -9.92 -5.07 -6.12
N HIS A 224 -11.07 -5.05 -6.80
CA HIS A 224 -12.35 -5.12 -6.11
C HIS A 224 -12.46 -6.46 -5.36
N ARG A 225 -12.63 -6.39 -4.04
CA ARG A 225 -12.65 -7.54 -3.12
C ARG A 225 -13.74 -7.37 -2.08
N GLN A 226 -14.45 -8.44 -1.76
CA GLN A 226 -15.51 -8.46 -0.76
C GLN A 226 -15.22 -9.53 0.28
N PHE A 227 -15.20 -9.12 1.55
CA PHE A 227 -15.07 -10.04 2.66
C PHE A 227 -16.40 -10.16 3.39
N GLU A 228 -16.87 -11.39 3.59
CA GLU A 228 -17.93 -11.67 4.55
C GLU A 228 -17.29 -11.83 5.92
N LEU A 229 -17.65 -10.96 6.86
CA LEU A 229 -17.06 -10.87 8.17
C LEU A 229 -18.07 -11.24 9.25
N LYS A 230 -17.58 -11.84 10.34
CA LYS A 230 -18.34 -12.07 11.57
C LYS A 230 -17.63 -11.40 12.74
N PHE A 231 -18.34 -10.53 13.44
CA PHE A 231 -17.84 -9.91 14.66
C PHE A 231 -17.93 -10.88 15.83
N SER A 232 -16.79 -11.19 16.46
CA SER A 232 -16.73 -11.94 17.72
C SER A 232 -17.02 -11.00 18.87
N ASN A 233 -18.16 -11.17 19.55
CA ASN A 233 -18.46 -10.43 20.78
C ASN A 233 -17.57 -10.86 21.97
N LYS A 234 -16.86 -12.00 21.82
CA LYS A 234 -15.96 -12.51 22.86
C LYS A 234 -14.60 -11.83 22.76
N ASP A 235 -14.05 -11.78 21.55
CA ASP A 235 -12.69 -11.33 21.30
C ASP A 235 -12.65 -9.89 20.75
N PHE A 236 -13.81 -9.32 20.43
CA PHE A 236 -13.98 -7.97 19.85
C PHE A 236 -13.26 -7.77 18.50
N LEU A 237 -13.07 -8.87 17.76
CA LEU A 237 -12.40 -8.91 16.46
C LEU A 237 -13.36 -9.26 15.32
N TRP A 238 -13.01 -8.82 14.11
CA TRP A 238 -13.65 -9.26 12.88
C TRP A 238 -12.96 -10.49 12.32
N GLU A 239 -13.71 -11.58 12.18
CA GLU A 239 -13.26 -12.82 11.55
C GLU A 239 -13.74 -12.87 10.09
N VAL A 240 -12.85 -13.24 9.16
CA VAL A 240 -13.24 -13.53 7.78
C VAL A 240 -13.94 -14.90 7.71
N LYS A 241 -15.14 -14.92 7.11
CA LYS A 241 -15.89 -16.13 6.75
C LYS A 241 -15.73 -16.50 5.30
N SER A 242 -15.67 -15.51 4.42
CA SER A 242 -15.31 -15.70 3.02
C SER A 242 -14.64 -14.46 2.47
N ASP A 243 -13.88 -14.67 1.41
CA ASP A 243 -13.15 -13.65 0.67
C ASP A 243 -13.45 -13.87 -0.82
N SER A 244 -13.95 -12.84 -1.50
CA SER A 244 -14.31 -12.92 -2.91
C SER A 244 -13.11 -12.99 -3.84
N ARG A 245 -11.89 -12.76 -3.33
CA ARG A 245 -10.68 -12.93 -4.11
C ARG A 245 -10.53 -14.41 -4.44
N GLU A 246 -10.91 -14.78 -5.66
CA GLU A 246 -10.39 -15.99 -6.27
C GLU A 246 -8.87 -15.83 -6.28
N GLN A 247 -8.12 -16.78 -5.73
CA GLN A 247 -6.66 -16.73 -5.79
C GLN A 247 -6.24 -17.11 -7.22
N PRO A 248 -5.78 -16.18 -8.09
CA PRO A 248 -4.53 -16.46 -8.73
C PRO A 248 -3.48 -16.15 -7.67
N GLU A 249 -2.77 -17.18 -7.18
CA GLU A 249 -1.34 -16.95 -7.04
C GLU A 249 -0.93 -16.25 -8.34
N LYS A 250 -0.25 -15.10 -8.27
CA LYS A 250 0.34 -14.50 -9.46
C LYS A 250 1.43 -15.47 -9.93
N LEU A 251 1.00 -16.57 -10.54
CA LEU A 251 1.87 -17.52 -11.19
C LEU A 251 2.51 -16.71 -12.29
N LEU A 252 3.84 -16.67 -12.25
CA LEU A 252 4.60 -16.11 -13.35
C LEU A 252 4.06 -16.77 -14.62
N PRO A 253 3.76 -16.00 -15.67
CA PRO A 253 3.32 -16.61 -16.91
C PRO A 253 4.41 -17.59 -17.37
N PRO A 254 4.05 -18.67 -18.09
CA PRO A 254 4.98 -19.74 -18.42
C PRO A 254 6.29 -19.24 -19.05
N GLU A 255 6.24 -18.18 -19.84
CA GLU A 255 7.42 -17.54 -20.44
C GLU A 255 8.38 -16.94 -19.40
N MET A 256 7.86 -16.35 -18.32
CA MET A 256 8.69 -15.76 -17.25
C MET A 256 9.22 -16.84 -16.29
N GLU A 257 8.49 -17.92 -16.06
CA GLU A 257 9.04 -19.10 -15.35
C GLU A 257 10.21 -19.71 -16.13
N LEU A 258 10.04 -19.88 -17.44
CA LEU A 258 11.10 -20.35 -18.34
C LEU A 258 12.28 -19.37 -18.38
N LEU A 259 12.03 -18.06 -18.33
CA LEU A 259 13.10 -17.05 -18.25
C LEU A 259 13.95 -17.24 -16.98
N VAL A 260 13.33 -17.51 -15.84
CA VAL A 260 14.04 -17.79 -14.59
C VAL A 260 14.89 -19.07 -14.71
N GLN A 261 14.35 -20.14 -15.30
CA GLN A 261 15.09 -21.37 -15.54
C GLN A 261 16.27 -21.16 -16.49
N PHE A 262 16.04 -20.48 -17.61
CA PHE A 262 17.06 -20.12 -18.59
C PHE A 262 18.19 -19.31 -17.96
N MET A 263 17.87 -18.28 -17.16
CA MET A 263 18.89 -17.45 -16.51
C MET A 263 19.63 -18.15 -15.37
N LYS A 264 19.00 -19.13 -14.70
CA LYS A 264 19.70 -20.00 -13.74
C LYS A 264 20.85 -20.77 -14.39
N GLU A 265 20.73 -21.15 -15.65
CA GLU A 265 21.76 -21.86 -16.43
C GLU A 265 22.74 -20.89 -17.09
N GLN A 266 22.23 -19.88 -17.81
CA GLN A 266 23.04 -18.93 -18.57
C GLN A 266 23.85 -17.97 -17.69
N LYS A 267 23.39 -17.70 -16.45
CA LYS A 267 23.95 -16.78 -15.45
C LYS A 267 23.99 -15.30 -15.82
N SER A 268 24.43 -14.96 -17.03
CA SER A 268 24.51 -13.58 -17.49
C SER A 268 24.38 -13.47 -19.00
N PHE A 269 23.75 -12.40 -19.47
CA PHE A 269 23.65 -12.03 -20.86
C PHE A 269 23.88 -10.52 -21.02
N VAL A 270 24.60 -10.12 -22.07
CA VAL A 270 24.74 -8.73 -22.52
C VAL A 270 24.64 -8.74 -24.04
N GLY A 271 23.66 -8.04 -24.59
CA GLY A 271 23.44 -8.03 -26.03
C GLY A 271 22.19 -7.26 -26.45
N GLY A 272 21.74 -7.46 -27.68
CA GLY A 272 20.52 -6.82 -28.18
C GLY A 272 19.25 -7.48 -27.60
N ASN A 273 18.16 -6.71 -27.48
CA ASN A 273 16.85 -7.25 -27.09
C ASN A 273 16.38 -8.36 -28.07
N SER A 274 16.62 -8.19 -29.38
CA SER A 274 16.29 -9.21 -30.38
C SER A 274 17.13 -10.48 -30.22
N GLU A 275 18.42 -10.33 -29.99
CA GLU A 275 19.35 -11.44 -29.78
C GLU A 275 18.98 -12.26 -28.53
N PHE A 276 18.60 -11.56 -27.44
CA PHE A 276 18.15 -12.22 -26.21
C PHE A 276 16.90 -13.06 -26.44
N VAL A 277 15.91 -12.52 -27.15
CA VAL A 277 14.64 -13.21 -27.40
C VAL A 277 14.80 -14.35 -28.40
N GLU A 278 15.67 -14.21 -29.41
CA GLU A 278 16.03 -15.31 -30.30
C GLU A 278 16.71 -16.46 -29.53
N LEU A 279 17.61 -16.14 -28.61
CA LEU A 279 18.27 -17.13 -27.75
C LEU A 279 17.26 -17.83 -26.83
N PHE A 280 16.38 -17.06 -26.19
CA PHE A 280 15.30 -17.57 -25.34
C PHE A 280 14.39 -18.53 -26.13
N ASN A 281 13.82 -18.07 -27.25
CA ASN A 281 12.90 -18.84 -28.08
C ASN A 281 13.53 -20.17 -28.55
N ARG A 282 14.80 -20.14 -28.95
CA ARG A 282 15.54 -21.34 -29.38
C ARG A 282 15.69 -22.38 -28.28
N LEU A 283 15.86 -21.95 -27.03
CA LEU A 283 16.12 -22.83 -25.89
C LEU A 283 14.85 -23.29 -25.18
N THR A 284 13.76 -22.54 -25.29
CA THR A 284 12.51 -22.83 -24.57
C THR A 284 11.36 -23.31 -25.47
N ASP A 285 11.60 -23.47 -26.78
CA ASP A 285 10.59 -23.83 -27.80
C ASP A 285 9.35 -22.93 -27.72
N ARG A 286 9.59 -21.62 -27.60
CA ARG A 286 8.56 -20.57 -27.53
C ARG A 286 8.70 -19.61 -28.70
N GLU A 287 7.62 -18.92 -29.03
CA GLU A 287 7.60 -17.87 -30.07
C GLU A 287 7.29 -16.49 -29.44
N ALA A 288 8.12 -16.06 -28.48
CA ALA A 288 7.96 -14.74 -27.90
C ALA A 288 8.42 -13.66 -28.89
N THR A 289 7.66 -12.57 -28.98
CA THR A 289 8.09 -11.37 -29.74
C THR A 289 8.94 -10.47 -28.86
N VAL A 290 9.90 -9.75 -29.45
CA VAL A 290 10.77 -8.82 -28.68
C VAL A 290 9.96 -7.82 -27.86
N LYS A 291 8.92 -7.23 -28.47
CA LYS A 291 8.04 -6.28 -27.81
C LYS A 291 7.25 -6.92 -26.67
N GLY A 292 6.59 -8.06 -26.92
CA GLY A 292 5.77 -8.74 -25.92
C GLY A 292 6.62 -9.24 -24.75
N PHE A 293 7.79 -9.80 -25.04
CA PHE A 293 8.70 -10.31 -24.03
C PHE A 293 9.22 -9.19 -23.11
N LYS A 294 9.65 -8.06 -23.69
CA LYS A 294 10.06 -6.89 -22.90
C LYS A 294 8.90 -6.35 -22.05
N GLN A 295 7.68 -6.31 -22.58
CA GLN A 295 6.50 -5.91 -21.81
C GLN A 295 6.23 -6.87 -20.63
N MET A 296 6.41 -8.18 -20.83
CA MET A 296 6.27 -9.17 -19.77
C MET A 296 7.38 -9.02 -18.72
N MET A 297 8.64 -8.88 -19.13
CA MET A 297 9.76 -8.64 -18.21
C MET A 297 9.53 -7.39 -17.36
N ASN A 298 9.04 -6.30 -17.96
CA ASN A 298 8.73 -5.05 -17.24
C ASN A 298 7.55 -5.23 -16.28
N ARG A 299 6.50 -5.94 -16.72
CA ARG A 299 5.30 -6.19 -15.89
C ARG A 299 5.58 -7.09 -14.69
N TRP A 300 6.49 -8.05 -14.83
CA TRP A 300 6.82 -9.07 -13.82
C TRP A 300 8.20 -8.86 -13.20
N ARG A 301 8.75 -7.64 -13.30
CA ARG A 301 10.12 -7.31 -12.88
C ARG A 301 10.40 -7.71 -11.43
N TYR A 302 9.53 -7.34 -10.49
CA TYR A 302 9.75 -7.61 -9.07
C TYR A 302 9.70 -9.10 -8.74
N ASP A 303 8.78 -9.85 -9.36
CA ASP A 303 8.69 -11.30 -9.20
C ASP A 303 9.93 -12.01 -9.77
N LEU A 304 10.44 -11.54 -10.91
CA LEU A 304 11.70 -12.01 -11.50
C LEU A 304 12.90 -11.73 -10.57
N GLU A 305 12.99 -10.53 -10.01
CA GLU A 305 14.05 -10.13 -9.07
C GLU A 305 14.01 -10.97 -7.79
N ALA A 306 12.83 -11.23 -7.23
CA ALA A 306 12.65 -12.11 -6.07
C ALA A 306 13.12 -13.55 -6.33
N LEU A 307 13.06 -14.00 -7.59
CA LEU A 307 13.58 -15.28 -8.04
C LEU A 307 15.06 -15.23 -8.48
N GLY A 308 15.70 -14.06 -8.41
CA GLY A 308 17.12 -13.84 -8.68
C GLY A 308 17.45 -13.34 -10.09
N VAL A 309 16.47 -13.02 -10.93
CA VAL A 309 16.69 -12.48 -12.28
C VAL A 309 16.62 -10.96 -12.27
N HIS A 310 17.75 -10.31 -12.49
CA HIS A 310 17.87 -8.86 -12.56
C HIS A 310 18.21 -8.43 -13.99
N TYR A 311 17.64 -7.32 -14.46
CA TYR A 311 17.99 -6.79 -15.78
C TYR A 311 17.94 -5.26 -15.86
N ARG A 312 18.70 -4.72 -16.82
CA ARG A 312 18.70 -3.29 -17.16
C ARG A 312 18.91 -3.09 -18.66
N ASP A 313 18.20 -2.12 -19.21
CA ASP A 313 18.51 -1.56 -20.52
C ASP A 313 19.45 -0.36 -20.33
N HIS A 314 20.44 -0.24 -21.21
CA HIS A 314 21.31 0.93 -21.26
C HIS A 314 21.76 1.20 -22.70
N ARG A 315 22.26 2.41 -22.96
CA ARG A 315 22.87 2.75 -24.23
C ARG A 315 24.39 2.74 -24.10
N SER A 316 25.05 2.05 -25.02
CA SER A 316 26.51 2.08 -25.17
C SER A 316 26.86 2.32 -26.64
N ASN A 317 27.68 3.34 -26.91
CA ASN A 317 28.09 3.73 -28.27
C ASN A 317 26.93 3.93 -29.27
N GLY A 318 25.77 4.43 -28.79
CA GLY A 318 24.58 4.65 -29.62
C GLY A 318 23.67 3.43 -29.81
N THR A 319 24.07 2.25 -29.31
CA THR A 319 23.29 1.01 -29.38
C THR A 319 22.61 0.73 -28.05
N ARG A 320 21.34 0.28 -28.09
CA ARG A 320 20.61 -0.21 -26.91
C ARG A 320 21.02 -1.64 -26.59
N LEU A 321 21.50 -1.85 -25.38
CA LEU A 321 21.91 -3.15 -24.85
C LEU A 321 21.02 -3.53 -23.67
N LEU A 322 20.63 -4.80 -23.66
CA LEU A 322 19.99 -5.47 -22.54
C LEU A 322 21.06 -6.26 -21.78
N GLU A 323 21.17 -6.01 -20.49
CA GLU A 323 21.98 -6.81 -19.56
C GLU A 323 21.04 -7.55 -18.63
N VAL A 324 21.14 -8.89 -18.57
CA VAL A 324 20.36 -9.76 -17.69
C VAL A 324 21.33 -10.59 -16.85
N LYS A 325 21.10 -10.70 -15.55
CA LYS A 325 21.94 -11.44 -14.61
C LYS A 325 21.08 -12.29 -13.67
N TYR A 326 21.58 -13.48 -13.36
CA TYR A 326 21.04 -14.32 -12.32
C TYR A 326 21.91 -14.22 -11.06
N ILE A 327 21.34 -13.71 -9.97
CA ILE A 327 21.96 -13.63 -8.65
C ILE A 327 21.10 -14.50 -7.72
N PRO A 328 21.62 -15.61 -7.17
CA PRO A 328 20.87 -16.43 -6.22
C PRO A 328 20.41 -15.58 -5.05
N SER A 329 19.15 -15.72 -4.63
CA SER A 329 18.56 -14.93 -3.54
C SER A 329 19.31 -15.07 -2.20
N SER A 330 20.13 -16.11 -2.02
CA SER A 330 21.00 -16.31 -0.86
C SER A 330 22.28 -15.45 -0.85
N ALA A 331 22.60 -14.73 -1.93
CA ALA A 331 23.84 -13.93 -2.05
C ALA A 331 23.65 -12.43 -1.77
N VAL A 332 22.43 -11.94 -1.56
CA VAL A 332 22.13 -10.50 -1.41
C VAL A 332 22.40 -9.99 0.03
N GLY A 333 22.89 -10.83 0.94
CA GLY A 333 23.09 -10.49 2.35
C GLY A 333 24.55 -10.37 2.84
N SER A 334 25.57 -10.40 1.96
CA SER A 334 26.96 -10.56 2.44
C SER A 334 28.04 -9.78 1.69
N ASP A 335 27.76 -8.64 1.06
CA ASP A 335 28.81 -7.89 0.32
C ASP A 335 28.74 -6.36 0.49
N GLU A 336 28.59 -5.88 1.74
CA GLU A 336 28.83 -4.47 2.10
C GLU A 336 29.93 -4.27 3.17
N SER A 337 30.88 -5.20 3.32
CA SER A 337 31.98 -5.00 4.26
C SER A 337 33.31 -5.62 3.84
N ALA A 338 33.84 -5.24 2.67
CA ALA A 338 35.25 -5.53 2.36
C ALA A 338 35.84 -4.66 1.24
N VAL A 339 36.03 -3.35 1.45
CA VAL A 339 37.14 -2.64 0.79
C VAL A 339 37.66 -1.50 1.66
N SER A 340 38.99 -1.46 1.79
CA SER A 340 39.88 -0.37 2.25
C SER A 340 40.33 -0.39 3.71
N ASP A 341 41.37 -1.19 3.97
CA ASP A 341 42.56 -0.67 4.66
C ASP A 341 43.74 -1.60 4.37
N GLU A 342 44.55 -1.24 3.36
CA GLU A 342 45.97 -1.61 3.29
C GLU A 342 46.61 -0.86 2.11
N THR A 343 47.41 0.16 2.42
CA THR A 343 48.78 0.41 1.92
C THR A 343 49.13 1.90 2.02
N ASN A 344 49.88 2.28 3.06
CA ASN A 344 50.94 3.28 2.90
C ASN A 344 51.95 3.17 4.05
N SER A 345 53.08 2.54 3.74
CA SER A 345 54.33 2.72 4.46
C SER A 345 55.47 2.70 3.45
N VAL A 346 55.86 3.90 3.01
CA VAL A 346 57.26 4.37 2.89
C VAL A 346 57.24 5.88 3.13
#